data_AF-A0A511QYQ6-F1
#
_entry.id   AF-A0A511QYQ6-F1
#
_cell.length_a   1.000
_cell.length_b   1.000
_cell.length_c   1.000
_cell.angle_alpha   90.00
_cell.angle_beta   90.00
_cell.angle_gamma   90.00
#
_symmetry.space_group_name_H-M   'P 1'
#
loop_
_entity.id
_entity.type
_entity.pdbx_description
1 polymer ?
#
loop_
_entity_poly.entity_id
_entity_poly.type
_entity_poly.pdbx_seq_one_letter_code
_entity_poly.pdbx_strand_id
1 'polypeptide(L)'
;MNSQLITQKNLLTFFRITTRIIFNLALIALLLGLLVSVGRTLLDLGLAFTQPTVRLGLKDLVTNILSLVVVLELVRAFVDYFEFDRIRPEILVEVAVVFLLREMMLGLFSGDIKGWDVLVWSVGILALIAARALAIAYPYSKEKKHAG
;
A
#
# COMPACT_ATOMS: atom_id res chain seq x y z
N MET A 1 33.37 -15.61 24.76
CA MET A 1 32.75 -14.47 24.04
C MET A 1 32.31 -14.81 22.60
N ASN A 2 32.77 -15.90 21.97
CA ASN A 2 32.40 -16.25 20.57
C ASN A 2 31.03 -16.91 20.38
N SER A 3 30.50 -17.64 21.37
CA SER A 3 29.22 -18.37 21.22
C SER A 3 28.00 -17.43 21.09
N GLN A 4 27.96 -16.33 21.85
CA GLN A 4 26.87 -15.33 21.79
C GLN A 4 26.79 -14.63 20.41
N LEU A 5 27.95 -14.37 19.78
CA LEU A 5 28.02 -13.75 18.44
C LEU A 5 27.57 -14.70 17.32
N ILE A 6 27.81 -16.00 17.45
CA ILE A 6 27.38 -17.02 16.47
C ILE A 6 25.85 -17.20 16.52
N THR A 7 25.27 -17.30 17.73
CA THR A 7 23.82 -17.44 17.90
C THR A 7 23.06 -16.23 17.37
N GLN A 8 23.54 -15.00 17.62
CA GLN A 8 22.91 -13.79 17.08
C GLN A 8 22.95 -13.74 15.55
N LYS A 9 24.10 -14.05 14.93
CA LYS A 9 24.24 -14.06 13.47
C LYS A 9 23.32 -15.10 12.82
N ASN A 10 23.21 -16.29 13.42
CA ASN A 10 22.35 -17.35 12.92
C ASN A 10 20.87 -16.96 13.02
N LEU A 11 20.44 -16.34 14.13
CA LEU A 11 19.08 -15.85 14.30
C LEU A 11 18.71 -14.76 13.29
N LEU A 12 19.61 -13.79 13.07
CA LEU A 12 19.42 -12.72 12.09
C LEU A 12 19.36 -13.26 10.65
N THR A 13 20.17 -14.27 10.35
CA THR A 13 20.18 -14.94 9.03
C THR A 13 18.88 -15.70 8.80
N PHE A 14 18.44 -16.47 9.79
CA PHE A 14 17.17 -17.19 9.75
C PHE A 14 16.00 -16.22 9.54
N PHE A 15 15.91 -15.17 10.36
CA PHE A 15 14.89 -14.13 10.23
C PHE A 15 14.87 -13.54 8.81
N ARG A 16 16.03 -13.13 8.29
CA ARG A 16 16.13 -12.54 6.94
C ARG A 16 15.64 -13.49 5.85
N ILE A 17 16.01 -14.77 5.92
CA ILE A 17 15.58 -15.80 4.96
C ILE A 17 14.07 -15.99 5.04
N THR A 18 13.53 -16.19 6.25
CA THR A 18 12.09 -16.37 6.46
C THR A 18 11.30 -15.17 5.94
N THR A 19 11.72 -13.96 6.29
CA THR A 19 11.10 -12.72 5.82
C THR A 19 11.14 -12.65 4.29
N ARG A 20 12.30 -12.91 3.67
CA ARG A 20 12.43 -12.92 2.20
C ARG A 20 11.48 -13.92 1.53
N ILE A 21 11.32 -15.12 2.09
CA ILE A 21 10.40 -16.14 1.58
C ILE A 21 8.94 -15.64 1.67
N ILE A 22 8.54 -15.10 2.82
CA ILE A 22 7.17 -14.58 3.03
C ILE A 22 6.86 -13.44 2.04
N PHE A 23 7.77 -12.47 1.92
CA PHE A 23 7.58 -11.35 1.00
C PHE A 23 7.53 -11.81 -0.46
N ASN A 24 8.33 -12.80 -0.86
CA ASN A 24 8.31 -13.32 -2.23
C ASN A 24 6.98 -14.02 -2.55
N LEU A 25 6.49 -14.83 -1.62
CA LEU A 25 5.19 -15.48 -1.76
C LEU A 25 4.05 -14.46 -1.83
N ALA A 26 4.08 -13.44 -0.98
CA ALA A 26 3.11 -12.35 -0.99
C ALA A 26 3.15 -11.59 -2.33
N LEU A 27 4.33 -11.25 -2.84
CA LEU A 27 4.49 -10.57 -4.12
C LEU A 27 3.92 -11.40 -5.29
N ILE A 28 4.22 -12.70 -5.34
CA ILE A 28 3.67 -13.60 -6.35
C ILE A 28 2.13 -13.64 -6.27
N ALA A 29 1.58 -13.77 -5.06
CA ALA A 29 0.13 -13.78 -4.86
C ALA A 29 -0.53 -12.46 -5.31
N LEU A 30 0.10 -11.31 -5.00
CA LEU A 30 -0.37 -10.00 -5.42
C LEU A 30 -0.31 -9.82 -6.94
N LEU A 31 0.76 -10.27 -7.59
CA LEU A 31 0.90 -10.20 -9.06
C LEU A 31 -0.14 -11.07 -9.77
N LEU A 32 -0.36 -12.31 -9.29
CA LEU A 32 -1.41 -13.18 -9.82
C LEU A 32 -2.80 -12.57 -9.60
N GLY A 33 -3.06 -12.06 -8.39
CA GLY A 33 -4.31 -11.36 -8.07
C GLY A 33 -4.54 -10.15 -8.98
N LEU A 34 -3.51 -9.35 -9.23
CA LEU A 34 -3.57 -8.20 -10.13
C LEU A 34 -3.89 -8.65 -11.57
N LEU A 35 -3.19 -9.66 -12.09
CA LEU A 35 -3.44 -10.21 -13.43
C LEU A 35 -4.89 -10.70 -13.59
N VAL A 36 -5.38 -11.49 -12.62
CA VAL A 36 -6.77 -11.98 -12.62
C VAL A 36 -7.76 -10.82 -12.55
N SER A 37 -7.50 -9.82 -11.71
CA SER A 37 -8.40 -8.67 -11.53
C SER A 37 -8.46 -7.78 -12.77
N VAL A 38 -7.31 -7.52 -13.40
CA VAL A 38 -7.23 -6.81 -14.69
C VAL A 38 -8.00 -7.59 -15.75
N GLY A 39 -7.76 -8.90 -15.87
CA GLY A 39 -8.46 -9.75 -16.82
C GLY A 39 -9.98 -9.71 -16.66
N ARG A 40 -10.50 -9.84 -15.42
CA ARG A 40 -11.94 -9.71 -15.14
C ARG A 40 -12.48 -8.33 -15.49
N THR A 41 -11.79 -7.27 -15.09
CA THR A 41 -12.22 -5.89 -15.36
C THR A 41 -12.35 -5.62 -16.86
N LEU A 42 -11.45 -6.17 -17.68
CA LEU A 42 -11.50 -6.05 -19.14
C LEU A 42 -12.69 -6.83 -19.75
N LEU A 43 -13.00 -8.02 -19.22
CA LEU A 43 -14.17 -8.78 -19.65
C LEU A 43 -15.48 -8.06 -19.28
N ASP A 44 -15.57 -7.56 -18.05
CA ASP A 44 -16.74 -6.84 -17.54
C ASP A 44 -16.99 -5.54 -18.32
N LEU A 45 -15.92 -4.85 -18.73
CA LEU A 45 -15.98 -3.70 -19.63
C LEU A 45 -16.66 -4.04 -20.97
N GLY A 46 -16.27 -5.16 -21.58
CA GLY A 46 -16.89 -5.62 -22.83
C GLY A 46 -18.39 -5.90 -22.68
N LEU A 47 -18.80 -6.42 -21.53
CA LEU A 47 -20.20 -6.68 -21.21
C LEU A 47 -20.96 -5.38 -20.84
N ALA A 48 -20.32 -4.42 -20.19
CA ALA A 48 -20.92 -3.16 -19.76
C ALA A 48 -21.40 -2.28 -20.94
N PHE A 49 -20.74 -2.37 -22.11
CA PHE A 49 -21.21 -1.71 -23.34
C PHE A 49 -22.58 -2.21 -23.83
N THR A 50 -23.06 -3.35 -23.33
CA THR A 50 -24.39 -3.89 -23.66
C THR A 50 -25.47 -3.49 -22.64
N GLN A 51 -25.13 -2.74 -21.59
CA GLN A 51 -26.11 -2.35 -20.55
C GLN A 51 -26.96 -1.12 -20.90
N PRO A 52 -28.19 -1.00 -20.35
CA PRO A 52 -29.16 0.02 -20.76
C PRO A 52 -28.83 1.44 -20.25
N THR A 53 -27.97 1.59 -19.24
CA THR A 53 -27.69 2.88 -18.60
C THR A 53 -26.19 3.14 -18.44
N VAL A 54 -25.69 4.19 -19.11
CA VAL A 54 -24.28 4.61 -19.10
C VAL A 54 -23.80 4.97 -17.69
N ARG A 55 -24.68 5.49 -16.83
CA ARG A 55 -24.33 5.97 -15.49
C ARG A 55 -23.97 4.85 -14.52
N LEU A 56 -24.64 3.70 -14.60
CA LEU A 56 -24.34 2.54 -13.75
C LEU A 56 -23.01 1.92 -14.17
N GLY A 57 -22.83 1.71 -15.49
CA GLY A 57 -21.58 1.16 -16.04
C GLY A 57 -20.34 2.02 -15.75
N LEU A 58 -20.45 3.35 -15.75
CA LEU A 58 -19.34 4.24 -15.41
C LEU A 58 -18.95 4.13 -13.92
N LYS A 59 -19.94 4.03 -13.02
CA LYS A 59 -19.69 3.85 -11.59
C LYS A 59 -18.95 2.54 -11.30
N ASP A 60 -19.40 1.45 -11.90
CA ASP A 60 -18.78 0.13 -11.73
C ASP A 60 -17.36 0.12 -12.31
N LEU A 61 -17.17 0.75 -13.47
CA LEU A 61 -15.86 0.89 -14.09
C LEU A 61 -14.87 1.64 -13.21
N VAL A 62 -15.25 2.81 -12.68
CA VAL A 62 -14.38 3.61 -11.81
C VAL A 62 -14.05 2.84 -10.54
N THR A 63 -15.02 2.16 -9.95
CA THR A 63 -14.85 1.34 -8.74
C THR A 63 -13.86 0.19 -8.97
N ASN A 64 -13.97 -0.49 -10.12
CA ASN A 64 -13.08 -1.58 -10.50
C ASN A 64 -11.65 -1.08 -10.75
N ILE A 65 -11.49 0.00 -11.53
CA ILE A 65 -10.17 0.61 -11.79
C ILE A 65 -9.50 1.04 -10.49
N LEU A 66 -10.25 1.74 -9.64
CA LEU A 66 -9.75 2.24 -8.37
C LEU A 66 -9.38 1.09 -7.42
N SER A 67 -9.98 -0.09 -7.60
CA SER A 67 -9.57 -1.30 -6.90
C SER A 67 -8.30 -1.95 -7.44
N LEU A 68 -8.10 -1.92 -8.76
CA LEU A 68 -6.84 -2.35 -9.37
C LEU A 68 -5.67 -1.45 -8.92
N VAL A 69 -5.89 -0.15 -8.81
CA VAL A 69 -4.88 0.81 -8.34
C VAL A 69 -4.36 0.44 -6.95
N VAL A 70 -5.23 0.02 -6.02
CA VAL A 70 -4.77 -0.42 -4.69
C VAL A 70 -3.91 -1.67 -4.76
N VAL A 71 -4.31 -2.67 -5.55
CA VAL A 71 -3.50 -3.89 -5.67
C VAL A 71 -2.15 -3.54 -6.30
N LEU A 72 -2.11 -2.66 -7.30
CA LEU A 72 -0.88 -2.17 -7.91
C LEU A 72 0.02 -1.43 -6.92
N GLU A 73 -0.54 -0.59 -6.05
CA GLU A 73 0.21 0.11 -5.00
C GLU A 73 0.81 -0.85 -3.98
N LEU A 74 0.04 -1.87 -3.56
CA LEU A 74 0.55 -2.92 -2.70
C LEU A 74 1.70 -3.65 -3.40
N VAL A 75 1.54 -4.08 -4.66
CA VAL A 75 2.64 -4.67 -5.44
C VAL A 75 3.87 -3.77 -5.44
N ARG A 76 3.70 -2.47 -5.71
CA ARG A 76 4.80 -1.50 -5.74
C ARG A 76 5.51 -1.40 -4.38
N ALA A 77 4.77 -1.30 -3.28
CA ALA A 77 5.34 -1.27 -1.93
C ALA A 77 6.14 -2.54 -1.60
N PHE A 78 5.67 -3.71 -2.07
CA PHE A 78 6.40 -4.97 -1.92
C PHE A 78 7.65 -5.02 -2.80
N VAL A 79 7.61 -4.52 -4.03
CA VAL A 79 8.79 -4.43 -4.92
C VAL A 79 9.84 -3.47 -4.35
N ASP A 80 9.43 -2.30 -3.85
CA ASP A 80 10.34 -1.34 -3.21
C ASP A 80 11.06 -1.95 -2.01
N TYR A 81 10.39 -2.81 -1.24
CA TYR A 81 11.05 -3.56 -0.17
C TYR A 81 12.17 -4.48 -0.68
N PHE A 82 11.97 -5.15 -1.82
CA PHE A 82 12.98 -6.01 -2.44
C PHE A 82 14.19 -5.23 -2.96
N GLU A 83 13.97 -4.06 -3.57
CA GLU A 83 15.05 -3.26 -4.14
C GLU A 83 15.98 -2.66 -3.07
N PHE A 84 15.43 -2.26 -1.92
CA PHE A 84 16.18 -1.54 -0.90
C PHE A 84 16.47 -2.37 0.37
N ASP A 85 16.05 -3.64 0.40
CA ASP A 85 16.15 -4.60 1.53
C ASP A 85 15.59 -4.00 2.86
N ARG A 86 14.82 -2.91 2.77
CA ARG A 86 14.24 -2.12 3.86
C ARG A 86 13.02 -1.35 3.37
N ILE A 87 11.97 -1.34 4.19
CA ILE A 87 10.85 -0.42 4.01
C ILE A 87 11.31 0.95 4.46
N ARG A 88 11.47 1.90 3.52
CA ARG A 88 11.68 3.32 3.88
C ARG A 88 10.40 3.86 4.51
N PRO A 89 10.44 4.38 5.76
CA PRO A 89 9.24 4.90 6.41
C PRO A 89 8.61 6.05 5.61
N GLU A 90 9.42 6.81 4.86
CA GLU A 90 8.95 7.86 3.95
C GLU A 90 8.01 7.31 2.87
N ILE A 91 8.39 6.18 2.25
CA ILE A 91 7.59 5.51 1.22
C ILE A 91 6.32 4.92 1.84
N LEU A 92 6.43 4.37 3.05
CA LEU A 92 5.28 3.77 3.73
C LEU A 92 4.18 4.80 3.99
N VAL A 93 4.54 6.01 4.43
CA VAL A 93 3.57 7.10 4.66
C VAL A 93 2.97 7.57 3.34
N GLU A 94 3.76 7.68 2.28
CA GLU A 94 3.26 8.06 0.95
C GLU A 94 2.25 7.03 0.42
N VAL A 95 2.57 5.74 0.49
CA VAL A 95 1.64 4.65 0.12
C VAL A 95 0.40 4.67 1.02
N ALA A 96 0.55 4.89 2.32
CA ALA A 96 -0.59 4.95 3.23
C ALA A 96 -1.55 6.10 2.90
N VAL A 97 -1.03 7.29 2.56
CA VAL A 97 -1.86 8.43 2.14
C VAL A 97 -2.65 8.11 0.88
N VAL A 98 -2.00 7.53 -0.14
CA VAL A 98 -2.68 7.19 -1.39
C VAL A 98 -3.72 6.09 -1.17
N PHE A 99 -3.40 5.07 -0.36
CA PHE A 99 -4.34 4.02 0.02
C PHE A 99 -5.58 4.59 0.73
N LEU A 100 -5.39 5.54 1.66
CA LEU A 100 -6.48 6.18 2.40
C LEU A 100 -7.37 7.03 1.47
N LEU A 101 -6.74 7.79 0.56
CA LEU A 101 -7.45 8.55 -0.47
C LEU A 101 -8.28 7.64 -1.37
N ARG A 102 -7.71 6.50 -1.78
CA ARG A 102 -8.42 5.52 -2.59
C ARG A 102 -9.64 4.97 -1.86
N GLU A 103 -9.51 4.56 -0.61
CA GLU A 103 -10.61 3.96 0.14
C GLU A 103 -11.77 4.96 0.29
N MET A 104 -11.45 6.23 0.55
CA MET A 104 -12.43 7.31 0.55
C MET A 104 -13.11 7.48 -0.81
N MET A 105 -12.34 7.47 -1.91
CA MET A 105 -12.87 7.60 -3.27
C MET A 105 -13.78 6.42 -3.64
N LEU A 106 -13.43 5.19 -3.24
CA LEU A 106 -14.27 4.02 -3.47
C LEU A 106 -15.60 4.15 -2.73
N GLY A 107 -15.58 4.54 -1.45
CA GLY A 107 -16.81 4.78 -0.70
C GLY A 107 -17.68 5.85 -1.39
N LEU A 108 -17.06 6.94 -1.86
CA LEU A 108 -17.76 8.03 -2.55
C LEU A 108 -18.44 7.53 -3.83
N PHE A 109 -17.74 6.73 -4.63
CA PHE A 109 -18.26 6.19 -5.88
C PHE A 109 -19.27 5.05 -5.67
N SER A 110 -19.04 4.18 -4.68
CA SER A 110 -19.97 3.10 -4.33
C SER A 110 -21.28 3.63 -3.74
N GLY A 111 -21.27 4.88 -3.23
CA GLY A 111 -22.44 5.53 -2.64
C GLY A 111 -22.75 5.05 -1.22
N ASP A 112 -21.81 4.35 -0.60
CA ASP A 112 -22.01 3.68 0.69
C ASP A 112 -21.60 4.53 1.91
N ILE A 113 -21.01 5.70 1.68
CA ILE A 113 -20.54 6.58 2.76
C ILE A 113 -21.53 7.68 3.12
N LYS A 114 -21.68 7.90 4.42
CA LYS A 114 -22.45 9.00 5.00
C LYS A 114 -21.58 10.25 5.08
N GLY A 115 -22.21 11.42 5.18
CA GLY A 115 -21.48 12.69 5.31
C GLY A 115 -20.53 12.74 6.52
N TRP A 116 -20.85 12.01 7.59
CA TRP A 116 -19.96 11.86 8.74
C TRP A 116 -18.68 11.08 8.43
N ASP A 117 -18.79 10.03 7.62
CA ASP A 117 -17.63 9.20 7.24
C ASP A 117 -16.65 10.05 6.42
N VAL A 118 -17.14 10.89 5.52
CA VAL A 118 -16.31 11.82 4.72
C VAL A 118 -15.49 12.76 5.61
N LEU A 119 -16.06 13.27 6.70
CA LEU A 119 -15.32 14.10 7.65
C LEU A 119 -14.22 13.31 8.34
N VAL A 120 -14.50 12.08 8.79
CA VAL A 120 -13.50 11.21 9.44
C VAL A 120 -12.35 10.89 8.49
N TRP A 121 -12.65 10.51 7.24
CA TRP A 121 -11.63 10.26 6.21
C TRP A 121 -10.78 11.50 5.94
N SER A 122 -11.41 12.67 5.80
CA SER A 122 -10.70 13.94 5.55
C SER A 122 -9.74 14.30 6.69
N VAL A 123 -10.17 14.13 7.95
CA VAL A 123 -9.32 14.36 9.12
C VAL A 123 -8.16 13.36 9.16
N GLY A 124 -8.41 12.08 8.86
CA GLY A 124 -7.36 11.06 8.79
C GLY A 124 -6.30 11.37 7.74
N ILE A 125 -6.72 11.78 6.53
CA ILE A 125 -5.82 12.19 5.45
C ILE A 125 -5.00 13.42 5.87
N LEU A 126 -5.66 14.45 6.43
CA LEU A 126 -4.97 15.65 6.93
C LEU A 126 -3.95 15.31 8.01
N ALA A 127 -4.28 14.40 8.94
CA ALA A 127 -3.36 13.95 9.98
C ALA A 127 -2.13 13.26 9.39
N LEU A 128 -2.29 12.40 8.37
CA LEU A 128 -1.16 11.77 7.69
C LEU A 128 -0.28 12.77 6.94
N ILE A 129 -0.89 13.71 6.21
CA ILE A 129 -0.16 14.77 5.50
C ILE A 129 0.61 15.64 6.51
N ALA A 130 -0.02 16.01 7.63
CA ALA A 130 0.62 16.77 8.70
C ALA A 130 1.78 15.97 9.34
N ALA A 131 1.59 14.68 9.62
CA ALA A 131 2.64 13.81 10.15
C ALA A 131 3.82 13.73 9.17
N ARG A 132 3.56 13.61 7.87
CA ARG A 132 4.60 13.62 6.82
C ARG A 132 5.34 14.95 6.78
N ALA A 133 4.61 16.07 6.81
CA ALA A 133 5.20 17.40 6.82
C ALA A 133 6.09 17.61 8.05
N LEU A 134 5.65 17.17 9.23
CA LEU A 134 6.42 17.23 10.47
C LEU A 134 7.67 16.33 10.41
N ALA A 135 7.56 15.12 9.86
CA ALA A 135 8.70 14.22 9.70
C ALA A 135 9.78 14.78 8.77
N ILE A 136 9.38 15.53 7.72
CA ILE A 136 10.31 16.21 6.80
C ILE A 136 10.90 17.47 7.46
N ALA A 137 10.09 18.26 8.17
CA ALA A 137 10.53 19.49 8.83
C ALA A 137 11.46 19.23 10.04
N TYR A 138 11.27 18.10 10.73
CA TYR A 138 12.05 17.69 11.89
C TYR A 138 12.67 16.30 11.69
N PRO A 139 13.68 16.15 10.81
CA PRO A 139 14.35 14.87 10.63
C PRO A 139 15.07 14.50 11.92
N TYR A 140 14.73 13.34 12.49
CA TYR A 140 15.27 12.87 13.77
C TYR A 140 16.75 12.48 13.63
N SER A 141 17.66 13.45 13.79
CA SER A 141 19.10 13.23 13.86
C SER A 141 19.47 12.61 15.21
N LYS A 142 19.68 11.29 15.25
CA LYS A 142 20.49 10.65 16.29
C LYS A 142 21.94 10.58 15.85
N GLU A 143 22.65 11.70 15.97
CA GLU A 143 24.10 11.66 16.11
C GLU A 143 24.47 11.94 17.57
N LYS A 144 24.53 10.88 18.38
CA LYS A 144 25.39 10.92 19.57
C LYS A 144 26.70 10.26 19.18
N LYS A 145 27.66 11.11 18.79
CA LYS A 145 29.09 10.80 18.81
C LYS A 145 29.43 10.19 20.17
N HIS A 146 29.68 8.89 20.18
CA HIS A 146 30.58 8.29 21.16
C HIS A 146 31.99 8.41 20.58
N ALA A 147 32.60 9.57 20.79
CA ALA A 147 34.04 9.76 20.72
C ALA A 147 34.44 10.46 22.03
N GLY A 148 35.21 9.74 22.83
CA GLY A 148 35.63 10.05 24.18
C GLY A 148 36.09 8.76 24.84
#